data_AF-A0A415UU33-F1
#
_entry.id   AF-A0A415UU33-F1
#
_cell.length_a   1.000
_cell.length_b   1.000
_cell.length_c   1.000
_cell.angle_alpha   90.00
_cell.angle_beta   90.00
_cell.angle_gamma   90.00
#
_symmetry.space_group_name_H-M   'P 1'
#
loop_
_entity.id
_entity.type
_entity.pdbx_description
1 polymer ?
#
loop_
_entity_poly.entity_id
_entity_poly.type
_entity_poly.pdbx_seq_one_letter_code
_entity_poly.pdbx_strand_id
1 'polypeptide(L)'
;MYEIGDLMTDANRKPWLTASEQIDHLKSRGVHSSLMSEDDARAYLEKNSNYFRLRAYRLGFPKVEEGTRKGEYANLDFKMLVDLSIVDMLLRYEMLPLTLDVEHFAKVKLLKCIETEGEDGYAVVSDFISSYDGTKPDGTPCNSLEDEILRCKNSPYTGGLIARYADFEFPAWAFIEVISFGSFLYFYKFCAQRFNDREMRNEFYILQAVKSLRNACAHNSCILNNLRADKPLHKPSYVVTRELSTIPGLGLDQRKSKMSNDRIQQIVTTLYAHRKLASQGVSEHRAKSLAVFVKRMNRHVDYYRGNLQVSTGFDFLTKVISAWFPVDAD
;
A
#
# COMPACT_ATOMS: atom_id res chain seq x y z
N MET A 1 7.39 -30.81 -9.88
CA MET A 1 7.22 -30.21 -11.23
C MET A 1 6.20 -29.11 -11.09
N TYR A 2 6.60 -27.86 -11.29
CA TYR A 2 5.66 -26.74 -11.37
C TYR A 2 4.95 -26.82 -12.73
N GLU A 3 3.62 -26.91 -12.73
CA GLU A 3 2.83 -26.75 -13.94
C GLU A 3 3.07 -25.34 -14.49
N ILE A 4 3.72 -25.29 -15.65
CA ILE A 4 3.83 -24.09 -16.48
C ILE A 4 2.40 -23.76 -16.88
N GLY A 5 1.83 -22.69 -16.30
CA GLY A 5 0.51 -22.22 -16.68
C GLY A 5 0.44 -22.02 -18.19
N ASP A 6 -0.63 -22.53 -18.81
CA ASP A 6 -0.84 -22.53 -20.26
C ASP A 6 -0.43 -21.20 -20.90
N LEU A 7 0.51 -21.28 -21.84
CA LEU A 7 0.90 -20.16 -22.69
C LEU A 7 -0.34 -19.64 -23.43
N MET A 8 -0.59 -18.33 -23.37
CA MET A 8 -1.70 -17.70 -24.09
C MET A 8 -1.64 -18.03 -25.58
N THR A 9 -2.64 -18.77 -26.07
CA THR A 9 -2.83 -19.04 -27.50
C THR A 9 -3.20 -17.75 -28.26
N ASP A 10 -2.94 -17.71 -29.57
CA ASP A 10 -3.19 -16.52 -30.42
C ASP A 10 -4.66 -16.05 -30.38
N ALA A 11 -5.60 -16.98 -30.14
CA ALA A 11 -7.03 -16.72 -29.94
C ALA A 11 -7.35 -15.88 -28.68
N ASN A 12 -6.41 -15.76 -27.73
CA ASN A 12 -6.55 -14.96 -26.51
C ASN A 12 -5.85 -13.58 -26.59
N ARG A 13 -5.19 -13.26 -27.71
CA ARG A 13 -4.58 -11.94 -27.92
C ARG A 13 -5.65 -10.90 -28.19
N LYS A 14 -5.62 -9.81 -27.41
CA LYS A 14 -6.57 -8.70 -27.57
C LYS A 14 -6.02 -7.71 -28.59
N PRO A 15 -6.84 -7.23 -29.54
CA PRO A 15 -6.40 -6.24 -30.52
C PRO A 15 -6.06 -4.92 -29.83
N TRP A 16 -5.20 -4.14 -30.48
CA TRP A 16 -5.00 -2.74 -30.12
C TRP A 16 -6.29 -1.96 -30.37
N LEU A 17 -6.69 -1.11 -29.42
CA LEU A 17 -7.86 -0.24 -29.54
C LEU A 17 -7.41 1.21 -29.42
N THR A 18 -7.86 2.05 -30.34
CA THR A 18 -7.80 3.52 -30.27
C THR A 18 -8.63 4.05 -29.08
N ALA A 19 -8.43 5.32 -28.71
CA ALA A 19 -9.20 5.93 -27.61
C ALA A 19 -10.72 5.89 -27.87
N SER A 20 -11.16 6.14 -29.10
CA SER A 20 -12.57 6.03 -29.48
C SER A 20 -13.09 4.60 -29.32
N GLU A 21 -12.37 3.60 -29.84
CA GLU A 21 -12.77 2.19 -29.71
C GLU A 21 -12.78 1.71 -28.25
N GLN A 22 -11.90 2.25 -27.41
CA GLN A 22 -11.89 1.99 -25.96
C GLN A 22 -13.14 2.56 -25.27
N ILE A 23 -13.60 3.75 -25.66
CA ILE A 23 -14.83 4.36 -25.16
C ILE A 23 -16.04 3.55 -25.60
N ASP A 24 -16.11 3.17 -26.88
CA ASP A 24 -17.18 2.34 -27.43
C ASP A 24 -17.23 0.97 -26.74
N HIS A 25 -16.08 0.38 -26.44
CA HIS A 25 -16.01 -0.85 -25.66
C HIS A 25 -16.63 -0.67 -24.26
N LEU A 26 -16.34 0.42 -23.54
CA LEU A 26 -16.95 0.67 -22.23
C LEU A 26 -18.47 0.89 -22.34
N LYS A 27 -18.93 1.64 -23.34
CA LYS A 27 -20.36 1.85 -23.60
C LYS A 27 -21.10 0.54 -23.87
N SER A 28 -20.52 -0.35 -24.68
CA SER A 28 -21.08 -1.68 -24.94
C SER A 28 -21.20 -2.56 -23.68
N ARG A 29 -20.57 -2.14 -22.57
CA ARG A 29 -20.63 -2.80 -21.26
C ARG A 29 -21.52 -2.06 -20.26
N GLY A 30 -22.30 -1.07 -20.72
CA GLY A 30 -23.21 -0.27 -19.89
C GLY A 30 -22.55 0.88 -19.13
N VAL A 31 -21.38 1.36 -19.59
CA VAL A 31 -20.78 2.59 -19.02
C VAL A 31 -21.40 3.82 -19.69
N HIS A 32 -21.90 4.75 -18.88
CA HIS A 32 -22.50 6.00 -19.34
C HIS A 32 -21.47 7.11 -19.56
N SER A 33 -21.86 8.13 -20.33
CA SER A 33 -21.08 9.35 -20.62
C SER A 33 -21.90 10.62 -20.31
N SER A 34 -22.66 10.57 -19.22
CA SER A 34 -23.53 11.66 -18.75
C SER A 34 -22.77 12.76 -17.98
N LEU A 35 -21.64 12.42 -17.35
CA LEU A 35 -20.84 13.35 -16.53
C LEU A 35 -19.58 13.87 -17.24
N MET A 36 -19.29 13.38 -18.45
CA MET A 36 -18.13 13.74 -19.26
C MET A 36 -18.44 13.51 -20.73
N SER A 37 -18.11 14.50 -21.57
CA SER A 37 -18.26 14.37 -23.02
C SER A 37 -17.31 13.30 -23.57
N GLU A 38 -17.65 12.73 -24.71
CA GLU A 38 -16.79 11.73 -25.37
C GLU A 38 -15.47 12.32 -25.84
N ASP A 39 -15.47 13.59 -26.25
CA ASP A 39 -14.28 14.31 -26.66
C ASP A 39 -13.32 14.52 -25.49
N ASP A 40 -13.85 14.87 -24.31
CA ASP A 40 -13.07 14.96 -23.08
C ASP A 40 -12.55 13.59 -22.64
N ALA A 41 -13.37 12.54 -22.75
CA ALA A 41 -12.99 11.17 -22.42
C ALA A 41 -11.83 10.68 -23.32
N ARG A 42 -11.92 10.98 -24.61
CA ARG A 42 -10.88 10.66 -25.61
C ARG A 42 -9.59 11.42 -25.33
N ALA A 43 -9.67 12.74 -25.13
CA ALA A 43 -8.52 13.56 -24.76
C ALA A 43 -7.86 13.07 -23.46
N TYR A 44 -8.67 12.58 -22.50
CA TYR A 44 -8.16 12.02 -21.26
C TYR A 44 -7.36 10.72 -21.50
N LEU A 45 -7.88 9.79 -22.30
CA LEU A 45 -7.19 8.53 -22.65
C LEU A 45 -5.93 8.75 -23.49
N GLU A 46 -5.91 9.77 -24.33
CA GLU A 46 -4.76 10.08 -25.18
C GLU A 46 -3.61 10.76 -24.41
N LYS A 47 -3.93 11.62 -23.43
CA LYS A 47 -2.94 12.51 -22.80
C LYS A 47 -2.64 12.21 -21.34
N ASN A 48 -3.57 11.60 -20.60
CA ASN A 48 -3.52 11.59 -19.14
C ASN A 48 -3.48 10.18 -18.53
N SER A 49 -4.08 9.18 -19.18
CA SER A 49 -4.21 7.85 -18.57
C SER A 49 -4.26 6.72 -19.58
N ASN A 50 -3.59 5.63 -19.26
CA ASN A 50 -3.73 4.39 -20.00
C ASN A 50 -5.08 3.72 -19.69
N TYR A 51 -5.82 3.35 -20.73
CA TYR A 51 -7.08 2.61 -20.65
C TYR A 51 -7.07 1.41 -19.71
N PHE A 52 -5.99 0.62 -19.70
CA PHE A 52 -5.83 -0.54 -18.83
C PHE A 52 -5.86 -0.18 -17.35
N ARG A 53 -5.27 0.96 -16.98
CA ARG A 53 -5.31 1.47 -15.61
C ARG A 53 -6.70 1.99 -15.29
N LEU A 54 -7.28 2.81 -16.17
CA LEU A 54 -8.59 3.41 -15.95
C LEU A 54 -9.67 2.35 -15.74
N ARG A 55 -9.67 1.30 -16.58
CA ARG A 55 -10.63 0.21 -16.43
C ARG A 55 -10.46 -0.52 -15.10
N ALA A 56 -9.31 -0.50 -14.42
CA ALA A 56 -9.13 -1.24 -13.17
C ALA A 56 -10.15 -0.82 -12.10
N TYR A 57 -10.52 0.46 -12.05
CA TYR A 57 -11.48 1.01 -11.09
C TYR A 57 -12.92 0.52 -11.27
N ARG A 58 -13.24 -0.09 -12.43
CA ARG A 58 -14.57 -0.67 -12.69
C ARG A 58 -14.91 -1.85 -11.77
N LEU A 59 -13.90 -2.48 -11.13
CA LEU A 59 -14.11 -3.64 -10.25
C LEU A 59 -14.94 -3.29 -9.01
N GLY A 60 -14.94 -2.02 -8.59
CA GLY A 60 -15.78 -1.52 -7.51
C GLY A 60 -17.23 -1.23 -7.88
N PHE A 61 -17.66 -1.53 -9.11
CA PHE A 61 -19.01 -1.21 -9.59
C PHE A 61 -19.83 -2.48 -9.87
N PRO A 62 -21.08 -2.55 -9.37
CA PRO A 62 -21.94 -3.71 -9.57
C PRO A 62 -22.38 -3.82 -11.03
N LYS A 63 -22.70 -5.06 -11.42
CA LYS A 63 -23.29 -5.39 -12.71
C LYS A 63 -24.72 -5.86 -12.52
N VAL A 64 -25.53 -5.67 -13.56
CA VAL A 64 -26.93 -6.16 -13.60
C VAL A 64 -26.92 -7.70 -13.63
N GLU A 65 -27.66 -8.33 -12.72
CA GLU A 65 -27.66 -9.79 -12.54
C GLU A 65 -28.67 -10.51 -13.46
N GLU A 66 -29.77 -9.83 -13.82
CA GLU A 66 -30.91 -10.40 -14.55
C GLU A 66 -31.47 -9.45 -15.62
N GLY A 67 -32.28 -9.99 -16.54
CA GLY A 67 -32.89 -9.23 -17.63
C GLY A 67 -31.99 -9.00 -18.84
N THR A 68 -32.42 -8.11 -19.74
CA THR A 68 -31.77 -7.86 -21.04
C THR A 68 -30.38 -7.23 -20.93
N ARG A 69 -30.11 -6.50 -19.84
CA ARG A 69 -28.82 -5.85 -19.55
C ARG A 69 -27.86 -6.70 -18.72
N LYS A 70 -28.15 -8.00 -18.53
CA LYS A 70 -27.34 -8.89 -17.68
C LYS A 70 -25.85 -8.83 -18.04
N GLY A 71 -25.01 -8.54 -17.04
CA GLY A 71 -23.56 -8.46 -17.19
C GLY A 71 -23.00 -7.08 -17.60
N GLU A 72 -23.86 -6.10 -17.87
CA GLU A 72 -23.53 -4.68 -17.97
C GLU A 72 -23.38 -4.03 -16.59
N TYR A 73 -22.65 -2.91 -16.52
CA TYR A 73 -22.59 -2.10 -15.29
C TYR A 73 -23.93 -1.41 -15.02
N ALA A 74 -24.36 -1.40 -13.76
CA ALA A 74 -25.65 -0.83 -13.37
C ALA A 74 -25.62 0.70 -13.33
N ASN A 75 -24.66 1.28 -12.59
CA ASN A 75 -24.52 2.72 -12.36
C ASN A 75 -23.04 3.12 -12.45
N LEU A 76 -22.46 3.02 -13.65
CA LEU A 76 -21.08 3.42 -13.90
C LEU A 76 -21.02 4.45 -15.02
N ASP A 77 -20.42 5.60 -14.74
CA ASP A 77 -20.10 6.62 -15.74
C ASP A 77 -18.58 6.70 -15.93
N PHE A 78 -18.13 7.03 -17.14
CA PHE A 78 -16.71 7.21 -17.44
C PHE A 78 -16.04 8.22 -16.49
N LYS A 79 -16.73 9.32 -16.15
CA LYS A 79 -16.19 10.35 -15.25
C LYS A 79 -15.90 9.82 -13.85
N MET A 80 -16.65 8.81 -13.38
CA MET A 80 -16.40 8.18 -12.08
C MET A 80 -15.08 7.41 -12.07
N LEU A 81 -14.72 6.75 -13.17
CA LEU A 81 -13.42 6.08 -13.30
C LEU A 81 -12.28 7.10 -13.31
N VAL A 82 -12.48 8.23 -14.02
CA VAL A 82 -11.51 9.31 -14.07
C VAL A 82 -11.30 9.91 -12.67
N ASP A 83 -12.38 10.25 -11.96
CA ASP A 83 -12.28 10.81 -10.62
C ASP A 83 -11.61 9.84 -9.63
N LEU A 84 -12.02 8.56 -9.61
CA LEU A 84 -11.35 7.53 -8.79
C LEU A 84 -9.86 7.41 -9.11
N SER A 85 -9.48 7.50 -10.39
CA SER A 85 -8.06 7.42 -10.77
C SER A 85 -7.24 8.61 -10.27
N ILE A 86 -7.85 9.80 -10.20
CA ILE A 86 -7.22 11.01 -9.65
C ILE A 86 -7.14 10.91 -8.13
N VAL A 87 -8.20 10.47 -7.47
CA VAL A 87 -8.23 10.27 -6.01
C VAL A 87 -7.20 9.20 -5.60
N ASP A 88 -7.08 8.10 -6.35
CA ASP A 88 -6.07 7.06 -6.12
C ASP A 88 -4.64 7.59 -6.24
N MET A 89 -4.39 8.44 -7.25
CA MET A 89 -3.10 9.09 -7.40
C MET A 89 -2.76 9.99 -6.21
N LEU A 90 -3.70 10.83 -5.78
CA LEU A 90 -3.50 11.70 -4.62
C LEU A 90 -3.32 10.89 -3.33
N LEU A 91 -4.08 9.79 -3.17
CA LEU A 91 -3.89 8.88 -2.05
C LEU A 91 -2.45 8.35 -2.00
N ARG A 92 -1.87 7.94 -3.12
CA ARG A 92 -0.47 7.49 -3.15
C ARG A 92 0.51 8.59 -2.74
N TYR A 93 0.23 9.84 -3.11
CA TYR A 93 1.07 10.98 -2.72
C TYR A 93 1.01 11.29 -1.23
N GLU A 94 -0.09 10.93 -0.54
CA GLU A 94 -0.16 11.02 0.92
C GLU A 94 0.41 9.76 1.61
N MET A 95 0.07 8.57 1.10
CA MET A 95 0.46 7.31 1.72
C MET A 95 1.96 7.01 1.60
N LEU A 96 2.60 7.35 0.47
CA LEU A 96 4.02 7.07 0.29
C LEU A 96 4.88 7.81 1.34
N PRO A 97 4.74 9.15 1.54
CA PRO A 97 5.47 9.83 2.60
C PRO A 97 5.18 9.30 4.01
N LEU A 98 3.93 8.97 4.34
CA LEU A 98 3.60 8.33 5.62
C LEU A 98 4.35 7.01 5.82
N THR A 99 4.49 6.19 4.76
CA THR A 99 5.24 4.92 4.84
C THR A 99 6.74 5.14 5.05
N LEU A 100 7.32 6.19 4.45
CA LEU A 100 8.72 6.56 4.63
C LEU A 100 8.99 7.05 6.06
N ASP A 101 8.09 7.87 6.61
CA ASP A 101 8.16 8.31 8.00
C ASP A 101 8.14 7.10 8.94
N VAL A 102 7.21 6.16 8.74
CA VAL A 102 7.11 4.94 9.56
C VAL A 102 8.37 4.09 9.48
N GLU A 103 8.94 3.90 8.27
CA GLU A 103 10.20 3.19 8.09
C GLU A 103 11.33 3.86 8.89
N HIS A 104 11.46 5.18 8.79
CA HIS A 104 12.47 5.95 9.52
C HIS A 104 12.32 5.79 11.03
N PHE A 105 11.13 6.01 11.58
CA PHE A 105 10.93 5.91 13.03
C PHE A 105 11.05 4.47 13.54
N ALA A 106 10.72 3.46 12.73
CA ALA A 106 10.97 2.06 13.08
C ALA A 106 12.47 1.75 13.17
N LYS A 107 13.29 2.29 12.25
CA LYS A 107 14.75 2.17 12.28
C LYS A 107 15.34 2.81 13.55
N VAL A 108 14.94 4.04 13.87
CA VAL A 108 15.35 4.76 15.08
C VAL A 108 14.95 3.98 16.34
N LYS A 109 13.72 3.47 16.39
CA LYS A 109 13.25 2.65 17.50
C LYS A 109 14.09 1.39 17.68
N LEU A 110 14.42 0.68 16.60
CA LEU A 110 15.23 -0.55 16.69
C LEU A 110 16.61 -0.27 17.29
N LEU A 111 17.28 0.80 16.86
CA LEU A 111 18.57 1.19 17.42
C LEU A 111 18.46 1.49 18.91
N LYS A 112 17.38 2.16 19.34
CA LYS A 112 17.14 2.42 20.77
C LYS A 112 16.91 1.14 21.57
N CYS A 113 16.21 0.17 21.00
CA CYS A 113 16.01 -1.14 21.63
C CYS A 113 17.35 -1.88 21.79
N ILE A 114 18.19 -1.93 20.75
CA ILE A 114 19.53 -2.55 20.82
C ILE A 114 20.37 -1.91 21.95
N GLU A 115 20.37 -0.57 22.03
CA GLU A 115 21.05 0.17 23.09
C GLU A 115 20.49 -0.17 24.49
N THR A 116 19.17 -0.23 24.63
CA THR A 116 18.50 -0.45 25.93
C THR A 116 18.70 -1.86 26.46
N GLU A 117 18.76 -2.86 25.59
CA GLU A 117 19.06 -4.25 25.93
C GLU A 117 20.56 -4.49 26.22
N GLY A 118 21.42 -3.48 25.98
CA GLY A 118 22.87 -3.60 26.17
C GLY A 118 23.54 -4.54 25.16
N GLU A 119 22.94 -4.70 23.99
CA GLU A 119 23.43 -5.61 22.95
C GLU A 119 24.56 -4.97 22.14
N ASP A 120 25.50 -5.80 21.70
CA ASP A 120 26.55 -5.36 20.78
C ASP A 120 25.97 -5.20 19.37
N GLY A 121 26.02 -3.96 18.87
CA GLY A 121 25.50 -3.58 17.56
C GLY A 121 26.20 -4.27 16.37
N TYR A 122 27.40 -4.83 16.55
CA TYR A 122 28.05 -5.68 15.55
C TYR A 122 27.60 -7.14 15.68
N ALA A 123 27.62 -7.68 16.89
CA ALA A 123 27.28 -9.09 17.13
C ALA A 123 25.84 -9.42 16.69
N VAL A 124 24.87 -8.54 17.00
CA VAL A 124 23.46 -8.75 16.59
C VAL A 124 23.27 -8.77 15.07
N VAL A 125 24.09 -8.00 14.34
CA VAL A 125 24.05 -7.98 12.87
C VAL A 125 24.73 -9.21 12.29
N SER A 126 25.89 -9.59 12.83
CA SER A 126 26.60 -10.81 12.44
C SER A 126 25.71 -12.04 12.62
N ASP A 127 25.08 -12.21 13.79
CA ASP A 127 24.16 -13.31 14.06
C ASP A 127 22.95 -13.32 13.10
N PHE A 128 22.44 -12.13 12.74
CA PHE A 128 21.35 -12.02 11.77
C PHE A 128 21.80 -12.40 10.36
N ILE A 129 22.96 -11.94 9.89
CA ILE A 129 23.49 -12.28 8.57
C ILE A 129 23.75 -13.79 8.49
N SER A 130 24.37 -14.38 9.51
CA SER A 130 24.62 -15.83 9.55
C SER A 130 23.35 -16.67 9.59
N SER A 131 22.21 -16.10 10.03
CA SER A 131 20.91 -16.80 9.94
C SER A 131 20.44 -17.06 8.50
N TYR A 132 21.05 -16.42 7.51
CA TYR A 132 20.83 -16.64 6.08
C TYR A 132 21.85 -17.58 5.42
N ASP A 133 22.84 -18.07 6.18
CA ASP A 133 23.84 -18.98 5.64
C ASP A 133 23.19 -20.29 5.21
N GLY A 134 23.45 -20.66 3.96
CA GLY A 134 22.96 -21.87 3.36
C GLY A 134 23.94 -22.45 2.36
N THR A 135 23.51 -23.53 1.72
CA THR A 135 24.30 -24.22 0.70
C THR A 135 23.40 -24.53 -0.48
N LYS A 136 23.84 -24.19 -1.69
CA LYS A 136 23.14 -24.55 -2.93
C LYS A 136 23.23 -26.06 -3.18
N PRO A 137 22.40 -26.62 -4.08
CA PRO A 137 22.45 -28.05 -4.42
C PRO A 137 23.82 -28.55 -4.92
N ASP A 138 24.67 -27.65 -5.43
CA ASP A 138 26.02 -27.94 -5.91
C ASP A 138 27.11 -27.87 -4.81
N GLY A 139 26.73 -27.64 -3.55
CA GLY A 139 27.66 -27.53 -2.42
C GLY A 139 28.26 -26.14 -2.22
N THR A 140 27.91 -25.14 -3.05
CA THR A 140 28.43 -23.78 -2.88
C THR A 140 27.74 -23.05 -1.72
N PRO A 141 28.50 -22.39 -0.81
CA PRO A 141 27.92 -21.52 0.20
C PRO A 141 27.09 -20.41 -0.46
N CYS A 142 25.96 -20.06 0.15
CA CYS A 142 25.15 -18.94 -0.30
C CYS A 142 24.54 -18.20 0.87
N ASN A 143 24.46 -16.88 0.73
CA ASN A 143 23.74 -16.03 1.66
C ASN A 143 22.90 -15.02 0.86
N SER A 144 21.58 -15.22 0.87
CA SER A 144 20.67 -14.41 0.03
C SER A 144 20.60 -12.94 0.46
N LEU A 145 20.97 -12.63 1.70
CA LEU A 145 21.01 -11.27 2.23
C LEU A 145 22.30 -10.56 1.77
N GLU A 146 23.43 -11.25 1.79
CA GLU A 146 24.67 -10.74 1.17
C GLU A 146 24.48 -10.47 -0.32
N ASP A 147 23.83 -11.39 -1.05
CA ASP A 147 23.48 -11.22 -2.46
C ASP A 147 22.57 -9.99 -2.69
N GLU A 148 21.63 -9.70 -1.77
CA GLU A 148 20.83 -8.47 -1.80
C GLU A 148 21.69 -7.22 -1.66
N ILE A 149 22.57 -7.18 -0.66
CA ILE A 149 23.45 -6.03 -0.40
C ILE A 149 24.39 -5.79 -1.58
N LEU A 150 25.00 -6.84 -2.11
CA LEU A 150 25.95 -6.75 -3.23
C LEU A 150 25.31 -6.26 -4.53
N ARG A 151 24.01 -6.47 -4.75
CA ARG A 151 23.29 -5.87 -5.90
C ARG A 151 23.31 -4.34 -5.86
N CYS A 152 23.46 -3.75 -4.68
CA CYS A 152 23.52 -2.31 -4.48
C CYS A 152 24.95 -1.75 -4.41
N LYS A 153 26.00 -2.56 -4.63
CA LYS A 153 27.41 -2.11 -4.50
C LYS A 153 27.81 -0.98 -5.46
N ASN A 154 27.17 -0.90 -6.62
CA ASN A 154 27.41 0.14 -7.63
C ASN A 154 26.42 1.31 -7.51
N SER A 155 25.56 1.31 -6.49
CA SER A 155 24.62 2.41 -6.24
C SER A 155 25.38 3.66 -5.82
N PRO A 156 25.07 4.85 -6.38
CA PRO A 156 25.66 6.11 -5.90
C PRO A 156 25.26 6.45 -4.47
N TYR A 157 24.22 5.80 -3.92
CA TYR A 157 23.69 6.09 -2.59
C TYR A 157 24.28 5.20 -1.49
N THR A 158 24.56 3.93 -1.79
CA THR A 158 24.99 2.93 -0.78
C THR A 158 26.34 2.28 -1.10
N GLY A 159 26.87 2.45 -2.32
CA GLY A 159 28.09 1.76 -2.75
C GLY A 159 29.31 2.08 -1.89
N GLY A 160 29.47 3.34 -1.49
CA GLY A 160 30.56 3.75 -0.58
C GLY A 160 30.44 3.15 0.83
N LEU A 161 29.21 2.98 1.33
CA LEU A 161 28.97 2.36 2.63
C LEU A 161 29.22 0.86 2.58
N ILE A 162 28.77 0.19 1.51
CA ILE A 162 29.01 -1.25 1.28
C ILE A 162 30.52 -1.52 1.12
N ALA A 163 31.25 -0.67 0.39
CA ALA A 163 32.69 -0.83 0.22
C ALA A 163 33.48 -0.70 1.53
N ARG A 164 32.98 0.06 2.51
CA ARG A 164 33.60 0.19 3.84
C ARG A 164 33.47 -1.08 4.69
N TYR A 165 32.41 -1.86 4.47
CA TYR A 165 32.09 -3.09 5.19
C TYR A 165 32.02 -4.26 4.20
N ALA A 166 33.07 -4.42 3.39
CA ALA A 166 33.11 -5.39 2.29
C ALA A 166 33.16 -6.86 2.75
N ASP A 167 33.50 -7.07 4.01
CA ASP A 167 33.49 -8.33 4.77
C ASP A 167 32.16 -8.61 5.47
N PHE A 168 31.15 -7.74 5.27
CA PHE A 168 29.85 -7.79 5.93
C PHE A 168 29.87 -7.57 7.46
N GLU A 169 30.96 -7.03 8.02
CA GLU A 169 31.03 -6.64 9.43
C GLU A 169 30.34 -5.29 9.69
N PHE A 170 29.05 -5.21 9.37
CA PHE A 170 28.27 -3.99 9.56
C PHE A 170 27.87 -3.80 11.04
N PRO A 171 28.04 -2.58 11.61
CA PRO A 171 27.30 -2.22 12.81
C PRO A 171 25.82 -1.96 12.48
N ALA A 172 24.95 -2.16 13.46
CA ALA A 172 23.50 -1.98 13.30
C ALA A 172 23.08 -0.66 12.64
N TRP A 173 23.70 0.48 12.98
CA TRP A 173 23.36 1.79 12.41
C TRP A 173 23.79 1.97 10.96
N ALA A 174 24.77 1.22 10.47
CA ALA A 174 25.13 1.19 9.05
C ALA A 174 24.29 0.14 8.30
N PHE A 175 24.05 -1.01 8.93
CA PHE A 175 23.31 -2.14 8.37
C PHE A 175 21.89 -1.75 7.94
N ILE A 176 21.16 -1.03 8.80
CA ILE A 176 19.78 -0.60 8.50
C ILE A 176 19.67 0.41 7.35
N GLU A 177 20.79 1.02 6.93
CA GLU A 177 20.83 1.96 5.80
C GLU A 177 21.19 1.28 4.47
N VAL A 178 21.76 0.07 4.50
CA VAL A 178 22.13 -0.67 3.28
C VAL A 178 21.08 -1.70 2.85
N ILE A 179 20.30 -2.24 3.79
CA ILE A 179 19.28 -3.24 3.50
C ILE A 179 17.97 -2.61 3.01
N SER A 180 17.19 -3.36 2.22
CA SER A 180 15.84 -2.91 1.84
C SER A 180 14.91 -2.85 3.07
N PHE A 181 13.82 -2.09 2.95
CA PHE A 181 12.77 -2.07 3.99
C PHE A 181 12.26 -3.49 4.29
N GLY A 182 12.20 -4.36 3.29
CA GLY A 182 11.81 -5.75 3.46
C GLY A 182 12.73 -6.53 4.40
N SER A 183 14.03 -6.43 4.18
CA SER A 183 15.06 -7.11 4.97
C SER A 183 15.21 -6.48 6.35
N PHE A 184 15.02 -5.15 6.46
CA PHE A 184 14.89 -4.47 7.75
C PHE A 184 13.76 -5.04 8.61
N LEU A 185 12.58 -5.38 8.06
CA LEU A 185 11.51 -5.97 8.87
C LEU A 185 11.89 -7.35 9.43
N TYR A 186 12.63 -8.15 8.67
CA TYR A 186 13.11 -9.44 9.18
C TYR A 186 14.19 -9.27 10.24
N PHE A 187 15.07 -8.28 10.08
CA PHE A 187 16.03 -7.90 11.12
C PHE A 187 15.31 -7.42 12.40
N TYR A 188 14.29 -6.58 12.25
CA TYR A 188 13.44 -6.12 13.35
C TYR A 188 12.80 -7.30 14.09
N LYS A 189 12.28 -8.29 13.34
CA LYS A 189 11.69 -9.52 13.91
C LYS A 189 12.74 -10.38 14.62
N PHE A 190 13.93 -10.51 14.04
CA PHE A 190 15.04 -11.24 14.63
C PHE A 190 15.41 -10.64 16.00
N CYS A 191 15.61 -9.33 16.06
CA CYS A 191 15.85 -8.61 17.32
C CYS A 191 14.67 -8.79 18.30
N ALA A 192 13.43 -8.69 17.83
CA ALA A 192 12.26 -8.93 18.69
C ALA A 192 12.22 -10.33 19.32
N GLN A 193 12.73 -11.35 18.60
CA GLN A 193 12.85 -12.71 19.12
C GLN A 193 14.02 -12.82 20.11
N ARG A 194 15.16 -12.20 19.77
CA ARG A 194 16.36 -12.16 20.61
C ARG A 194 16.09 -11.51 21.97
N PHE A 195 15.37 -10.39 21.98
CA PHE A 195 15.01 -9.65 23.20
C PHE A 195 13.75 -10.22 23.89
N ASN A 196 13.15 -11.27 23.33
CA ASN A 196 11.86 -11.82 23.74
C ASN A 196 10.71 -10.77 23.81
N ASP A 197 10.81 -9.68 23.06
CA ASP A 197 9.83 -8.60 23.06
C ASP A 197 8.57 -9.00 22.26
N ARG A 198 7.43 -9.09 22.96
CA ARG A 198 6.14 -9.42 22.35
C ARG A 198 5.54 -8.26 21.56
N GLU A 199 5.76 -7.02 21.99
CA GLU A 199 5.27 -5.84 21.29
C GLU A 199 5.97 -5.65 19.95
N MET A 200 7.31 -5.77 19.92
CA MET A 200 8.07 -5.71 18.67
C MET A 200 7.65 -6.82 17.71
N ARG A 201 7.38 -8.04 18.20
CA ARG A 201 6.83 -9.13 17.37
C ARG A 201 5.47 -8.78 16.77
N ASN A 202 4.61 -8.09 17.50
CA ASN A 202 3.32 -7.62 16.96
C ASN A 202 3.51 -6.49 15.95
N GLU A 203 4.47 -5.58 16.19
CA GLU A 203 4.80 -4.48 15.30
C GLU A 203 5.36 -4.94 13.97
N PHE A 204 6.11 -6.04 13.92
CA PHE A 204 6.54 -6.66 12.66
C PHE A 204 5.37 -6.85 11.68
N TYR A 205 4.22 -7.34 12.15
CA TYR A 205 3.05 -7.54 11.29
C TYR A 205 2.38 -6.23 10.87
N ILE A 206 2.41 -5.20 11.72
CA ILE A 206 1.97 -3.85 11.37
C ILE A 206 2.86 -3.29 10.26
N LEU A 207 4.19 -3.37 10.44
CA LEU A 207 5.16 -2.87 9.47
C LEU A 207 5.12 -3.64 8.15
N GLN A 208 4.78 -4.92 8.15
CA GLN A 208 4.55 -5.69 6.91
C GLN A 208 3.39 -5.10 6.09
N ALA A 209 2.30 -4.66 6.72
CA ALA A 209 1.21 -3.98 6.03
C ALA A 209 1.67 -2.62 5.46
N VAL A 210 2.51 -1.89 6.19
CA VAL A 210 3.11 -0.61 5.73
C VAL A 210 4.00 -0.84 4.51
N LYS A 211 4.87 -1.87 4.54
CA LYS A 211 5.70 -2.26 3.39
C LYS A 211 4.86 -2.61 2.17
N SER A 212 3.78 -3.38 2.34
CA SER A 212 2.86 -3.70 1.24
C SER A 212 2.27 -2.45 0.61
N LEU A 213 1.82 -1.48 1.41
CA LEU A 213 1.28 -0.22 0.90
C LEU A 213 2.36 0.65 0.23
N ARG A 214 3.54 0.75 0.84
CA ARG A 214 4.70 1.47 0.29
C ARG A 214 5.01 0.96 -1.11
N ASN A 215 5.10 -0.35 -1.27
CA ASN A 215 5.40 -0.97 -2.56
C ASN A 215 4.28 -0.72 -3.56
N ALA A 216 3.01 -0.83 -3.14
CA ALA A 216 1.88 -0.49 -4.00
C ALA A 216 1.96 0.98 -4.49
N CYS A 217 2.32 1.92 -3.62
CA CYS A 217 2.50 3.33 -3.98
C CYS A 217 3.69 3.54 -4.91
N ALA A 218 4.87 3.00 -4.58
CA ALA A 218 6.12 3.15 -5.34
C ALA A 218 6.04 2.52 -6.74
N HIS A 219 5.28 1.44 -6.90
CA HIS A 219 5.02 0.81 -8.21
C HIS A 219 3.80 1.40 -8.93
N ASN A 220 3.25 2.53 -8.45
CA ASN A 220 2.12 3.22 -9.05
C ASN A 220 0.88 2.30 -9.22
N SER A 221 0.63 1.39 -8.27
CA SER A 221 -0.51 0.47 -8.33
C SER A 221 -1.85 1.20 -8.18
N CYS A 222 -2.95 0.62 -8.69
CA CYS A 222 -4.31 1.14 -8.51
C CYS A 222 -4.87 0.61 -7.18
N ILE A 223 -4.69 1.36 -6.09
CA ILE A 223 -5.03 0.96 -4.72
C ILE A 223 -6.54 0.96 -4.51
N LEU A 224 -7.25 1.98 -5.00
CA LEU A 224 -8.69 2.16 -4.87
C LEU A 224 -9.50 1.42 -5.94
N ASN A 225 -8.89 0.45 -6.64
CA ASN A 225 -9.56 -0.24 -7.75
C ASN A 225 -10.72 -1.14 -7.30
N ASN A 226 -10.74 -1.56 -6.03
CA ASN A 226 -11.83 -2.33 -5.45
C ASN A 226 -11.93 -2.10 -3.93
N LEU A 227 -13.03 -1.49 -3.50
CA LEU A 227 -13.34 -1.18 -2.10
C LEU A 227 -14.40 -2.10 -1.48
N ARG A 228 -14.76 -3.18 -2.18
CA ARG A 228 -15.71 -4.17 -1.70
C ARG A 228 -15.14 -4.92 -0.50
N ALA A 229 -16.01 -5.23 0.46
CA ALA A 229 -15.71 -6.20 1.50
C ALA A 229 -15.42 -7.57 0.87
N ASP A 230 -14.28 -8.16 1.23
CA ASP A 230 -13.84 -9.47 0.74
C ASP A 230 -13.28 -10.30 1.90
N LYS A 231 -12.85 -11.53 1.63
CA LYS A 231 -12.07 -12.33 2.57
C LYS A 231 -10.63 -11.79 2.57
N PRO A 232 -10.15 -11.18 3.68
CA PRO A 232 -8.82 -10.61 3.71
C PRO A 232 -7.77 -11.73 3.68
N LEU A 233 -6.63 -11.45 3.05
CA LEU A 233 -5.48 -12.36 3.05
C LEU A 233 -4.96 -12.58 4.46
N HIS A 234 -5.02 -11.54 5.30
CA HIS A 234 -4.59 -11.57 6.69
C HIS A 234 -5.63 -10.94 7.61
N LYS A 235 -5.85 -11.54 8.79
CA LYS A 235 -6.78 -10.98 9.78
C LYS A 235 -6.35 -9.55 10.17
N PRO A 236 -7.30 -8.61 10.31
CA PRO A 236 -7.04 -7.28 10.85
C PRO A 236 -6.33 -7.35 12.20
N SER A 237 -5.34 -6.49 12.38
CA SER A 237 -4.63 -6.37 13.65
C SER A 237 -5.60 -5.99 14.76
N TYR A 238 -5.57 -6.73 15.87
CA TYR A 238 -6.45 -6.48 17.02
C TYR A 238 -6.23 -5.07 17.59
N VAL A 239 -4.97 -4.64 17.72
CA VAL A 239 -4.66 -3.31 18.26
C VAL A 239 -5.19 -2.19 17.35
N VAL A 240 -5.08 -2.34 16.03
CA VAL A 240 -5.64 -1.38 15.06
C VAL A 240 -7.16 -1.37 15.14
N THR A 241 -7.79 -2.55 15.23
CA THR A 241 -9.25 -2.66 15.31
C THR A 241 -9.81 -2.07 16.60
N ARG A 242 -9.06 -2.21 17.71
CA ARG A 242 -9.39 -1.58 18.99
C ARG A 242 -9.28 -0.06 18.91
N GLU A 243 -8.24 0.49 18.31
CA GLU A 243 -8.12 1.94 18.10
C GLU A 243 -9.22 2.50 17.19
N LEU A 244 -9.58 1.78 16.12
CA LEU A 244 -10.73 2.19 15.29
C LEU A 244 -12.04 2.22 16.10
N SER A 245 -12.12 1.43 17.18
CA SER A 245 -13.34 1.36 17.96
C SER A 245 -13.61 2.57 18.84
N THR A 246 -12.59 3.39 19.08
CA THR A 246 -12.69 4.62 19.87
C THR A 246 -13.16 5.81 19.03
N ILE A 247 -13.21 5.69 17.69
CA ILE A 247 -13.62 6.77 16.79
C ILE A 247 -15.15 6.94 16.81
N PRO A 248 -15.66 8.13 17.19
CA PRO A 248 -17.09 8.41 17.16
C PRO A 248 -17.68 8.23 15.75
N GLY A 249 -18.85 7.60 15.66
CA GLY A 249 -19.54 7.40 14.38
C GLY A 249 -19.00 6.26 13.50
N LEU A 250 -18.02 5.47 13.97
CA LEU A 250 -17.60 4.21 13.34
C LEU A 250 -18.21 2.99 14.03
N GLY A 251 -19.32 2.49 13.47
CA GLY A 251 -20.02 1.31 13.95
C GLY A 251 -19.27 0.00 13.74
N LEU A 252 -19.60 -1.03 14.52
CA LEU A 252 -18.94 -2.35 14.49
C LEU A 252 -18.96 -2.98 13.09
N ASP A 253 -20.12 -2.97 12.42
CA ASP A 253 -20.28 -3.62 11.12
C ASP A 253 -19.54 -2.87 10.01
N GLN A 254 -19.50 -1.53 10.09
CA GLN A 254 -18.68 -0.72 9.19
C GLN A 254 -17.20 -1.08 9.35
N ARG A 255 -16.69 -1.17 10.59
CA ARG A 255 -15.30 -1.58 10.85
C ARG A 255 -15.02 -2.99 10.32
N LYS A 256 -15.88 -3.97 10.61
CA LYS A 256 -15.72 -5.35 10.12
C LYS A 256 -15.72 -5.42 8.59
N SER A 257 -16.67 -4.75 7.95
CA SER A 257 -16.81 -4.74 6.49
C SER A 257 -15.62 -4.07 5.81
N LYS A 258 -15.17 -2.91 6.32
CA LYS A 258 -14.09 -2.14 5.68
C LYS A 258 -12.72 -2.74 5.94
N MET A 259 -12.46 -3.24 7.14
CA MET A 259 -11.19 -3.89 7.47
C MET A 259 -11.05 -5.29 6.86
N SER A 260 -12.10 -5.86 6.26
CA SER A 260 -11.99 -7.11 5.51
C SER A 260 -11.41 -6.92 4.10
N ASN A 261 -11.25 -5.67 3.65
CA ASN A 261 -10.58 -5.34 2.39
C ASN A 261 -9.09 -5.07 2.66
N ASP A 262 -8.19 -5.85 2.03
CA ASP A 262 -6.74 -5.74 2.27
C ASP A 262 -6.18 -4.33 1.98
N ARG A 263 -6.71 -3.61 0.99
CA ARG A 263 -6.24 -2.25 0.63
C ARG A 263 -6.60 -1.25 1.73
N ILE A 264 -7.85 -1.29 2.18
CA ILE A 264 -8.31 -0.44 3.29
C ILE A 264 -7.57 -0.81 4.57
N GLN A 265 -7.40 -2.09 4.85
CA GLN A 265 -6.63 -2.57 6.01
C GLN A 265 -5.20 -2.04 5.98
N GLN A 266 -4.51 -2.07 4.83
CA GLN A 266 -3.16 -1.54 4.67
C GLN A 266 -3.09 -0.02 4.85
N ILE A 267 -4.03 0.74 4.27
CA ILE A 267 -4.14 2.20 4.46
C ILE A 267 -4.31 2.53 5.94
N VAL A 268 -5.29 1.92 6.60
CA VAL A 268 -5.61 2.18 8.01
C VAL A 268 -4.48 1.76 8.93
N THR A 269 -3.85 0.60 8.67
CA THR A 269 -2.71 0.15 9.47
C THR A 269 -1.52 1.09 9.33
N THR A 270 -1.33 1.70 8.14
CA THR A 270 -0.28 2.70 7.92
C THR A 270 -0.56 4.00 8.66
N LEU A 271 -1.80 4.50 8.61
CA LEU A 271 -2.23 5.66 9.38
C LEU A 271 -2.04 5.45 10.89
N TYR A 272 -2.40 4.26 11.39
CA TYR A 272 -2.16 3.89 12.79
C TYR A 272 -0.67 3.81 13.14
N ALA A 273 0.13 3.15 12.31
CA ALA A 273 1.57 3.01 12.56
C ALA A 273 2.26 4.37 12.60
N HIS A 274 1.89 5.28 11.69
CA HIS A 274 2.40 6.65 11.67
C HIS A 274 2.03 7.41 12.95
N ARG A 275 0.75 7.41 13.32
CA ARG A 275 0.28 8.02 14.58
C ARG A 275 1.01 7.49 15.82
N LYS A 276 1.36 6.19 15.84
CA LYS A 276 2.05 5.57 16.98
C LYS A 276 3.54 5.92 17.04
N LEU A 277 4.22 6.02 15.89
CA LEU A 277 5.69 6.09 15.81
C LEU A 277 6.23 7.49 15.50
N ALA A 278 5.49 8.30 14.74
CA ALA A 278 5.98 9.59 14.30
C ALA A 278 6.01 10.61 15.44
N SER A 279 6.96 11.54 15.35
CA SER A 279 6.98 12.70 16.24
C SER A 279 5.77 13.62 15.99
N GLN A 280 5.41 14.39 17.01
CA GLN A 280 4.27 15.30 16.96
C GLN A 280 4.34 16.25 15.75
N GLY A 281 5.46 16.93 15.53
CA GLY A 281 5.60 17.88 14.41
C GLY A 281 5.49 17.22 13.03
N VAL A 282 5.96 15.98 12.87
CA VAL A 282 5.76 15.21 11.61
C VAL A 282 4.29 14.84 11.45
N SER A 283 3.62 14.42 12.51
CA SER A 283 2.19 14.09 12.50
C SER A 283 1.33 15.30 12.14
N GLU A 284 1.57 16.45 12.75
CA GLU A 284 0.87 17.72 12.48
C GLU A 284 1.08 18.19 11.02
N HIS A 285 2.30 18.06 10.50
CA HIS A 285 2.57 18.36 9.10
C HIS A 285 1.76 17.48 8.14
N ARG A 286 1.68 16.16 8.41
CA ARG A 286 0.88 15.23 7.61
C ARG A 286 -0.62 15.47 7.76
N ALA A 287 -1.09 15.89 8.93
CA ALA A 287 -2.50 16.20 9.15
C ALA A 287 -3.02 17.27 8.18
N LYS A 288 -2.22 18.32 7.92
CA LYS A 288 -2.57 19.40 6.99
C LYS A 288 -2.79 18.88 5.56
N SER A 289 -1.87 18.06 5.02
CA SER A 289 -2.00 17.51 3.66
C SER A 289 -3.12 16.49 3.56
N LEU A 290 -3.27 15.62 4.57
CA LEU A 290 -4.37 14.65 4.65
C LEU A 290 -5.75 15.32 4.68
N ALA A 291 -5.90 16.45 5.37
CA ALA A 291 -7.16 17.20 5.36
C ALA A 291 -7.50 17.77 3.97
N VAL A 292 -6.49 18.25 3.23
CA VAL A 292 -6.67 18.68 1.82
C VAL A 292 -7.07 17.49 0.95
N PHE A 293 -6.41 16.35 1.12
CA PHE A 293 -6.76 15.11 0.43
C PHE A 293 -8.20 14.68 0.71
N VAL A 294 -8.63 14.67 1.98
CA VAL A 294 -10.02 14.32 2.36
C VAL A 294 -11.03 15.25 1.68
N LYS A 295 -10.76 16.56 1.63
CA LYS A 295 -11.62 17.52 0.89
C LYS A 295 -11.69 17.18 -0.60
N ARG A 296 -10.56 16.83 -1.23
CA ARG A 296 -10.54 16.46 -2.66
C ARG A 296 -11.20 15.11 -2.93
N MET A 297 -10.99 14.11 -2.07
CA MET A 297 -11.60 12.78 -2.16
C MET A 297 -13.13 12.88 -2.16
N ASN A 298 -13.69 13.77 -1.33
CA ASN A 298 -15.14 13.94 -1.19
C ASN A 298 -15.76 15.01 -2.11
N ARG A 299 -14.96 15.71 -2.94
CA ARG A 299 -15.43 16.82 -3.79
C ARG A 299 -16.59 16.43 -4.71
N HIS A 300 -16.55 15.21 -5.26
CA HIS A 300 -17.52 14.69 -6.21
C HIS A 300 -18.25 13.46 -5.66
N VAL A 301 -18.54 13.45 -4.35
CA VAL A 301 -19.23 12.33 -3.69
C VAL A 301 -20.60 12.06 -4.33
N ASP A 302 -21.23 13.08 -4.91
CA ASP A 302 -22.48 13.02 -5.65
C ASP A 302 -22.42 12.12 -6.88
N TYR A 303 -21.26 12.03 -7.55
CA TYR A 303 -21.07 11.10 -8.68
C TYR A 303 -21.29 9.65 -8.25
N TYR A 304 -20.94 9.30 -7.02
CA TYR A 304 -21.03 7.93 -6.53
C TYR A 304 -22.39 7.60 -5.89
N ARG A 305 -23.43 8.44 -6.09
CA ARG A 305 -24.78 8.16 -5.58
C ARG A 305 -25.27 6.81 -6.13
N GLY A 306 -25.66 5.91 -5.24
CA GLY A 306 -26.05 4.53 -5.59
C GLY A 306 -24.89 3.54 -5.66
N ASN A 307 -23.62 3.98 -5.56
CA ASN A 307 -22.49 3.10 -5.30
C ASN A 307 -22.07 3.19 -3.83
N LEU A 308 -22.64 2.30 -3.01
CA LEU A 308 -22.35 2.23 -1.58
C LEU A 308 -20.90 1.83 -1.28
N GLN A 309 -20.21 1.11 -2.17
CA GLN A 309 -18.84 0.65 -1.90
C GLN A 309 -17.86 1.83 -1.85
N VAL A 310 -17.95 2.73 -2.84
CA VAL A 310 -17.11 3.93 -2.90
C VAL A 310 -17.50 4.93 -1.81
N SER A 311 -18.78 5.32 -1.75
CA SER A 311 -19.26 6.35 -0.83
C SER A 311 -19.00 5.98 0.65
N THR A 312 -19.35 4.77 1.08
CA THR A 312 -19.07 4.34 2.48
C THR A 312 -17.60 4.06 2.73
N GLY A 313 -16.81 3.78 1.69
CA GLY A 313 -15.35 3.67 1.78
C GLY A 313 -14.70 5.03 2.04
N PHE A 314 -15.12 6.06 1.30
CA PHE A 314 -14.64 7.43 1.49
C PHE A 314 -15.07 8.01 2.84
N ASP A 315 -16.32 7.77 3.27
CA ASP A 315 -16.79 8.13 4.62
C ASP A 315 -15.92 7.48 5.71
N PHE A 316 -15.65 6.18 5.58
CA PHE A 316 -14.82 5.46 6.53
C PHE A 316 -13.40 6.04 6.62
N LEU A 317 -12.72 6.24 5.48
CA LEU A 317 -11.38 6.84 5.46
C LEU A 317 -11.39 8.27 5.99
N THR A 318 -12.43 9.05 5.69
CA THR A 318 -12.61 10.42 6.21
C THR A 318 -12.66 10.41 7.74
N LYS A 319 -13.50 9.58 8.34
CA LYS A 319 -13.61 9.46 9.81
C LYS A 319 -12.30 9.03 10.45
N VAL A 320 -11.59 8.07 9.85
CA VAL A 320 -10.29 7.60 10.36
C VAL A 320 -9.25 8.72 10.31
N ILE A 321 -9.12 9.40 9.16
CA ILE A 321 -8.14 10.48 8.98
C ILE A 321 -8.47 11.64 9.93
N SER A 322 -9.72 12.11 9.97
CA SER A 322 -10.11 13.24 10.83
C SER A 322 -9.94 12.95 12.32
N ALA A 323 -10.14 11.70 12.77
CA ALA A 323 -9.98 11.33 14.17
C ALA A 323 -8.52 11.16 14.59
N TRP A 324 -7.66 10.67 13.70
CA TRP A 324 -6.25 10.38 14.02
C TRP A 324 -5.28 11.49 13.66
N PHE A 325 -5.67 12.38 12.74
CA PHE A 325 -4.89 13.51 12.25
C PHE A 325 -5.75 14.78 12.27
N PRO A 326 -6.16 15.24 13.48
CA PRO A 326 -6.88 16.51 13.60
C PRO A 326 -6.00 17.65 13.10
N VAL A 327 -6.61 18.62 12.41
CA VAL A 327 -5.97 19.88 12.07
C VAL A 327 -6.45 20.89 13.11
N ASP A 328 -5.51 21.46 13.86
CA ASP A 328 -5.84 22.56 14.76
C ASP A 328 -6.47 23.70 13.95
N ALA A 329 -7.57 24.25 14.48
CA ALA A 329 -8.11 25.48 13.93
C ALA A 329 -7.14 26.60 14.32
N ASP A 330 -6.28 26.98 13.38
CA ASP A 330 -5.47 28.20 13.48
C ASP A 330 -6.35 29.43 13.74
#